data_AF-A0A1S3DRV2-F1
#
_entry.id   AF-A0A1S3DRV2-F1
#
_cell.length_a   1.000
_cell.length_b   1.000
_cell.length_c   1.000
_cell.angle_alpha   90.00
_cell.angle_beta   90.00
_cell.angle_gamma   90.00
#
_symmetry.space_group_name_H-M   'P 1'
#
loop_
_entity.id
_entity.type
_entity.pdbx_description
1 polymer ?
#
loop_
_entity_poly.entity_id
_entity_poly.type
_entity_poly.pdbx_seq_one_letter_code
_entity_poly.pdbx_strand_id
1 'polypeptide(L)'
;MKRYELDYAQIGRLEVGTETLVDKSKSVKTVLMELFSSSGNFNVEGVDTTNACYGGTNALFNAINWIESSYWDGRLAVVVCADIAVYAEGSARPTGGAGAIAMVIGPHAPLVFDRGLRASYIKHAYDFFKPDLTSEYPVVDGKLSIQCYLGALDACYQGYR
;
A
#
# COMPACT_ATOMS: atom_id res chain seq x y z
N MET A 1 -12.20 9.99 -7.66
CA MET A 1 -13.08 10.13 -8.84
C MET A 1 -14.08 11.25 -8.64
N LYS A 2 -15.29 11.01 -8.10
CA LYS A 2 -16.37 12.03 -7.99
C LYS A 2 -15.95 13.39 -7.42
N ARG A 3 -15.27 13.44 -6.27
CA ARG A 3 -14.89 14.70 -5.59
C ARG A 3 -13.94 15.59 -6.41
N TYR A 4 -13.08 14.97 -7.21
CA TYR A 4 -12.09 15.66 -8.04
C TYR A 4 -12.48 15.59 -9.53
N GLU A 5 -13.71 15.16 -9.83
CA GLU A 5 -14.27 15.08 -11.18
C GLU A 5 -13.37 14.33 -12.19
N LEU A 6 -12.65 13.31 -11.71
CA LEU A 6 -11.80 12.47 -12.53
C LEU A 6 -12.60 11.35 -13.18
N ASP A 7 -12.34 11.11 -14.46
CA ASP A 7 -12.89 9.98 -15.22
C ASP A 7 -12.01 8.73 -15.03
N TYR A 8 -12.64 7.56 -14.88
CA TYR A 8 -11.95 6.28 -14.83
C TYR A 8 -11.15 5.98 -16.11
N ALA A 9 -11.52 6.55 -17.25
CA ALA A 9 -10.74 6.46 -18.49
C ALA A 9 -9.34 7.12 -18.38
N GLN A 10 -9.15 8.07 -17.45
CA GLN A 10 -7.89 8.80 -17.26
C GLN A 10 -6.89 8.06 -16.36
N ILE A 11 -7.20 6.85 -15.89
CA ILE A 11 -6.33 6.08 -14.99
C ILE A 11 -5.62 4.99 -15.78
N GLY A 12 -4.29 4.98 -15.74
CA GLY A 12 -3.44 3.99 -16.42
C GLY A 12 -2.82 2.96 -15.49
N ARG A 13 -2.77 3.25 -14.19
CA ARG A 13 -2.30 2.32 -13.16
C ARG A 13 -3.18 2.40 -11.91
N LEU A 14 -3.52 1.25 -11.34
CA LEU A 14 -4.19 1.11 -10.05
C LEU A 14 -3.47 0.04 -9.24
N GLU A 15 -2.95 0.41 -8.08
CA GLU A 15 -2.23 -0.51 -7.19
C GLU A 15 -2.77 -0.44 -5.76
N VAL A 16 -2.86 -1.59 -5.09
CA VAL A 16 -3.41 -1.69 -3.74
C VAL A 16 -2.33 -2.14 -2.76
N GLY A 17 -2.12 -1.38 -1.71
CA GLY A 17 -1.33 -1.80 -0.55
C GLY A 17 -2.25 -2.30 0.55
N THR A 18 -2.09 -3.56 0.95
CA THR A 18 -2.89 -4.15 2.04
C THR A 18 -2.16 -5.33 2.67
N GLU A 19 -2.43 -5.58 3.94
CA GLU A 19 -2.13 -6.81 4.67
C GLU A 19 -3.39 -7.57 5.11
N THR A 20 -4.56 -7.14 4.64
CA THR A 20 -5.86 -7.76 4.87
C THR A 20 -6.20 -8.68 3.70
N LEU A 21 -5.78 -9.94 3.82
CA LEU A 21 -5.93 -10.93 2.76
C LEU A 21 -7.35 -11.48 2.71
N VAL A 22 -8.10 -11.12 1.67
CA VAL A 22 -9.46 -11.64 1.42
C VAL A 22 -9.47 -12.90 0.55
N ASP A 23 -8.46 -13.06 -0.31
CA ASP A 23 -8.24 -14.23 -1.16
C ASP A 23 -6.73 -14.43 -1.34
N LYS A 24 -6.28 -15.69 -1.42
CA LYS A 24 -4.85 -16.04 -1.51
C LYS A 24 -4.23 -15.82 -2.89
N SER A 25 -5.05 -15.52 -3.90
CA SER A 25 -4.64 -15.37 -5.29
C SER A 25 -5.29 -14.16 -5.95
N LYS A 26 -6.60 -13.98 -5.76
CA LYS A 26 -7.36 -12.87 -6.35
C LYS A 26 -7.09 -11.58 -5.59
N SER A 27 -6.41 -10.65 -6.24
CA SER A 27 -6.10 -9.34 -5.68
C SER A 27 -7.34 -8.45 -5.47
N VAL A 28 -7.33 -7.62 -4.42
CA VAL A 28 -8.29 -6.54 -4.18
C VAL A 28 -8.33 -5.60 -5.38
N LYS A 29 -7.18 -5.34 -6.03
CA LYS A 29 -7.13 -4.58 -7.28
C LYS A 29 -8.13 -5.09 -8.32
N THR A 30 -8.26 -6.41 -8.50
CA THR A 30 -9.22 -6.97 -9.47
C THR A 30 -10.68 -6.76 -9.08
N VAL A 31 -10.99 -6.62 -7.77
CA VAL A 31 -12.32 -6.23 -7.31
C VAL A 31 -12.58 -4.77 -7.68
N LEU A 32 -11.60 -3.88 -7.46
CA LEU A 32 -11.72 -2.46 -7.79
C LEU A 32 -11.89 -2.19 -9.30
N MET A 33 -11.43 -3.10 -10.17
CA MET A 33 -11.66 -3.00 -11.62
C MET A 33 -13.15 -3.04 -11.99
N GLU A 34 -14.04 -3.52 -11.12
CA GLU A 34 -15.49 -3.41 -11.35
C GLU A 34 -15.93 -1.96 -11.58
N LEU A 35 -15.35 -1.01 -10.83
CA LEU A 35 -15.64 0.43 -10.95
C LEU A 35 -15.29 1.01 -12.34
N PHE A 36 -14.35 0.39 -13.03
CA PHE A 36 -13.88 0.81 -14.35
C PHE A 36 -14.76 0.30 -15.49
N SER A 37 -15.60 -0.71 -15.23
CA SER A 37 -16.39 -1.41 -16.25
C SER A 37 -17.26 -0.48 -17.08
N SER A 38 -17.88 0.52 -16.44
CA SER A 38 -18.75 1.50 -17.12
C SER A 38 -18.00 2.41 -18.09
N SER A 39 -16.72 2.67 -17.84
CA SER A 39 -15.85 3.47 -18.73
C SER A 39 -15.23 2.64 -19.87
N GLY A 40 -15.33 1.31 -19.81
CA GLY A 40 -14.65 0.40 -20.73
C GLY A 40 -13.11 0.36 -20.56
N ASN A 41 -12.56 1.02 -19.53
CA ASN A 41 -11.12 1.07 -19.31
C ASN A 41 -10.61 -0.18 -18.56
N PHE A 42 -10.20 -1.19 -19.32
CA PHE A 42 -9.60 -2.42 -18.77
C PHE A 42 -8.07 -2.46 -18.89
N ASN A 43 -7.47 -1.52 -19.63
CA ASN A 43 -6.03 -1.41 -19.79
C ASN A 43 -5.45 -0.58 -18.63
N VAL A 44 -5.37 -1.18 -17.45
CA VAL A 44 -4.90 -0.52 -16.21
C VAL A 44 -3.89 -1.42 -15.50
N GLU A 45 -2.63 -1.00 -15.44
CA GLU A 45 -1.55 -1.72 -14.76
C GLU A 45 -1.74 -1.79 -13.24
N GLY A 46 -0.94 -2.62 -12.56
CA GLY A 46 -0.90 -2.75 -11.10
C GLY A 46 -1.69 -3.94 -10.55
N VAL A 47 -1.36 -4.31 -9.32
CA VAL A 47 -1.88 -5.46 -8.56
C VAL A 47 -1.91 -5.10 -7.06
N ASP A 48 -1.99 -6.10 -6.18
CA ASP A 48 -1.79 -5.88 -4.75
C ASP A 48 -0.29 -6.01 -4.40
N THR A 49 0.15 -5.25 -3.41
CA THR A 49 1.49 -5.36 -2.83
C THR A 49 1.40 -5.44 -1.30
N THR A 50 2.14 -6.37 -0.71
CA THR A 50 1.98 -6.75 0.68
C THR A 50 3.32 -6.89 1.37
N ASN A 51 3.48 -6.18 2.48
CA ASN A 51 4.45 -6.46 3.53
C ASN A 51 4.00 -5.73 4.80
N ALA A 52 3.08 -6.35 5.56
CA ALA A 52 2.41 -5.70 6.69
C ALA A 52 1.93 -4.27 6.33
N CYS A 53 2.06 -3.31 7.24
CA CYS A 53 1.66 -1.93 7.05
C CYS A 53 2.43 -1.18 5.93
N TYR A 54 3.51 -1.75 5.37
CA TYR A 54 4.34 -1.09 4.35
C TYR A 54 3.77 -1.15 2.93
N GLY A 55 2.80 -2.06 2.66
CA GLY A 55 2.27 -2.28 1.31
C GLY A 55 1.81 -0.99 0.63
N GLY A 56 1.11 -0.10 1.35
CA GLY A 56 0.67 1.19 0.82
C GLY A 56 1.82 2.10 0.33
N THR A 57 2.92 2.13 1.09
CA THR A 57 4.11 2.91 0.72
C THR A 57 4.80 2.31 -0.51
N ASN A 58 4.88 0.98 -0.61
CA ASN A 58 5.45 0.31 -1.78
C ASN A 58 4.61 0.57 -3.04
N ALA A 59 3.29 0.49 -2.95
CA ALA A 59 2.38 0.81 -4.06
C ALA A 59 2.55 2.27 -4.52
N LEU A 60 2.73 3.20 -3.57
CA LEU A 60 3.01 4.60 -3.85
C LEU A 60 4.32 4.78 -4.62
N PHE A 61 5.41 4.14 -4.19
CA PHE A 61 6.67 4.18 -4.93
C PHE A 61 6.57 3.55 -6.31
N ASN A 62 5.85 2.43 -6.46
CA ASN A 62 5.63 1.80 -7.75
C ASN A 62 4.85 2.72 -8.71
N ALA A 63 3.84 3.44 -8.21
CA ALA A 63 3.09 4.42 -9.00
C ALA A 63 3.93 5.61 -9.45
N ILE A 64 4.77 6.16 -8.57
CA ILE A 64 5.71 7.24 -8.90
C ILE A 64 6.70 6.76 -9.96
N ASN A 65 7.32 5.60 -9.74
CA ASN A 65 8.27 5.02 -10.69
C ASN A 65 7.63 4.76 -12.05
N TRP A 66 6.37 4.30 -12.08
CA TRP A 66 5.64 4.09 -13.34
C TRP A 66 5.43 5.40 -14.10
N ILE A 67 5.01 6.48 -13.43
CA ILE A 67 4.86 7.82 -14.05
C ILE A 67 6.19 8.33 -14.60
N GLU A 68 7.31 8.06 -13.93
CA GLU A 68 8.64 8.50 -14.35
C GLU A 68 9.30 7.56 -15.39
N SER A 69 8.67 6.43 -15.70
CA SER A 69 9.23 5.42 -16.61
C SER A 69 8.96 5.73 -18.08
N SER A 70 9.71 5.07 -18.96
CA SER A 70 9.45 5.07 -20.41
C SER A 70 8.14 4.38 -20.82
N TYR A 71 7.47 3.69 -19.89
CA TYR A 71 6.19 3.01 -20.11
C TYR A 71 4.99 3.85 -19.68
N TRP A 72 5.21 5.05 -19.14
CA TRP A 72 4.12 5.97 -18.80
C TRP A 72 3.35 6.36 -20.07
N ASP A 73 2.03 6.22 -20.02
CA ASP A 73 1.13 6.46 -21.15
C ASP A 73 0.40 7.81 -21.07
N GLY A 74 0.83 8.70 -20.17
CA GLY A 74 0.23 10.02 -19.94
C GLY A 74 -0.96 10.02 -18.98
N ARG A 75 -1.46 8.86 -18.55
CA ARG A 75 -2.59 8.75 -17.60
C ARG A 75 -2.15 8.85 -16.15
N LEU A 76 -3.10 9.06 -15.25
CA LEU A 76 -2.87 9.12 -13.80
C LEU A 76 -2.68 7.72 -13.23
N ALA A 77 -1.97 7.63 -12.10
CA ALA A 77 -1.96 6.44 -11.26
C ALA A 77 -2.84 6.64 -10.04
N VAL A 78 -3.46 5.56 -9.55
CA VAL A 78 -4.21 5.54 -8.30
C VAL A 78 -3.59 4.51 -7.38
N VAL A 79 -3.36 4.89 -6.14
CA VAL A 79 -2.92 4.00 -5.07
C VAL A 79 -3.98 3.93 -4.00
N VAL A 80 -4.35 2.72 -3.60
CA VAL A 80 -5.29 2.48 -2.50
C VAL A 80 -4.56 1.78 -1.37
N CYS A 81 -4.61 2.35 -0.17
CA CYS A 81 -4.15 1.70 1.06
C CYS A 81 -5.40 1.35 1.86
N ALA A 82 -5.66 0.07 2.13
CA ALA A 82 -6.88 -0.34 2.83
C ALA A 82 -6.62 -1.54 3.71
N ASP A 83 -7.00 -1.45 4.98
CA ASP A 83 -6.78 -2.51 5.96
C ASP A 83 -7.84 -2.56 7.05
N ILE A 84 -8.00 -3.76 7.61
CA ILE A 84 -8.76 -4.05 8.82
C ILE A 84 -7.80 -4.75 9.79
N ALA A 85 -7.40 -4.03 10.85
CA ALA A 85 -6.57 -4.55 11.91
C ALA A 85 -7.45 -5.15 13.02
N VAL A 86 -7.49 -6.49 13.08
CA VAL A 86 -8.29 -7.26 14.05
C VAL A 86 -7.36 -8.11 14.91
N TYR A 87 -7.65 -8.18 16.22
CA TYR A 87 -6.84 -8.90 17.20
C TYR A 87 -7.70 -9.76 18.13
N ALA A 88 -7.13 -10.88 18.58
CA ALA A 88 -7.76 -11.80 19.52
C ALA A 88 -8.01 -11.12 20.89
N GLU A 89 -8.60 -11.86 21.85
CA GLU A 89 -8.68 -11.38 23.24
C GLU A 89 -7.27 -11.12 23.79
N GLY A 90 -7.09 -9.96 24.43
CA GLY A 90 -5.81 -9.57 25.01
C GLY A 90 -5.53 -8.08 24.87
N SER A 91 -4.31 -7.70 25.24
CA SER A 91 -3.85 -6.30 25.28
C SER A 91 -3.72 -5.63 23.91
N ALA A 92 -3.64 -6.40 22.82
CA ALA A 92 -3.61 -5.87 21.45
C ALA A 92 -5.00 -5.52 20.89
N ARG A 93 -6.09 -6.03 21.47
CA ARG A 93 -7.45 -5.74 20.98
C ARG A 93 -7.78 -4.25 20.85
N PRO A 94 -7.43 -3.39 21.82
CA PRO A 94 -7.70 -1.96 21.72
C PRO A 94 -6.88 -1.23 20.66
N THR A 95 -5.85 -1.86 20.07
CA THR A 95 -5.02 -1.26 19.01
C THR A 95 -5.51 -1.59 17.60
N GLY A 96 -6.70 -2.19 17.48
CA GLY A 96 -7.35 -2.44 16.19
C GLY A 96 -7.87 -1.16 15.53
N GLY A 97 -8.33 -1.31 14.29
CA GLY A 97 -8.86 -0.21 13.50
C GLY A 97 -9.14 -0.63 12.07
N ALA A 98 -9.82 0.21 11.31
CA ALA A 98 -10.05 -0.01 9.89
C ALA A 98 -10.06 1.32 9.15
N GLY A 99 -9.57 1.31 7.91
CA GLY A 99 -9.54 2.50 7.09
C GLY A 99 -9.12 2.21 5.66
N ALA A 100 -9.47 3.14 4.77
CA ALA A 100 -9.00 3.14 3.39
C ALA A 100 -8.65 4.57 2.95
N ILE A 101 -7.54 4.71 2.24
CA ILE A 101 -7.06 5.95 1.65
C ILE A 101 -6.83 5.70 0.16
N ALA A 102 -7.30 6.63 -0.68
CA ALA A 102 -7.01 6.64 -2.11
C ALA A 102 -6.19 7.90 -2.46
N MET A 103 -5.06 7.70 -3.12
CA MET A 103 -4.16 8.76 -3.58
C MET A 103 -4.12 8.75 -5.11
N VAL A 104 -4.27 9.93 -5.71
CA VAL A 104 -4.11 10.13 -7.15
C VAL A 104 -2.72 10.70 -7.39
N ILE A 105 -1.95 10.03 -8.25
CA ILE A 105 -0.55 10.36 -8.53
C ILE A 105 -0.44 10.81 -9.99
N GLY A 106 0.27 11.90 -10.22
CA GLY A 106 0.46 12.52 -11.53
C GLY A 106 1.49 13.65 -11.50
N PRO A 107 1.88 14.17 -12.67
CA PRO A 107 2.75 15.34 -12.76
C PRO A 107 2.06 16.60 -12.22
N HIS A 108 2.86 17.63 -11.91
CA HIS A 108 2.39 18.93 -11.39
C HIS A 108 1.56 18.82 -10.10
N ALA A 109 1.90 17.86 -9.25
CA ALA A 109 1.21 17.62 -7.98
C ALA A 109 1.46 18.76 -6.97
N PRO A 110 0.48 19.08 -6.11
CA PRO A 110 0.66 20.03 -5.02
C PRO A 110 1.55 19.49 -3.88
N LEU A 111 1.67 18.16 -3.78
CA LEU A 111 2.57 17.46 -2.87
C LEU A 111 3.58 16.68 -3.72
N VAL A 112 4.81 17.18 -3.79
CA VAL A 112 5.87 16.65 -4.65
C VAL A 112 6.80 15.78 -3.84
N PHE A 113 7.23 14.65 -4.41
CA PHE A 113 8.30 13.83 -3.84
C PHE A 113 9.67 14.40 -4.19
N ASP A 114 10.51 14.61 -3.17
CA ASP A 114 11.90 15.00 -3.37
C ASP A 114 12.70 13.83 -3.94
N ARG A 115 13.12 13.98 -5.19
CA ARG A 115 13.94 12.95 -5.87
C ARG A 115 15.27 12.79 -5.16
N GLY A 116 15.68 11.55 -4.97
CA GLY A 116 16.92 11.20 -4.27
C GLY A 116 16.77 11.12 -2.75
N LEU A 117 15.86 11.90 -2.14
CA LEU A 117 15.64 11.92 -0.69
C LEU A 117 14.76 10.74 -0.23
N ARG A 118 15.33 9.53 -0.22
CA ARG A 118 14.66 8.31 0.25
C ARG A 118 15.66 7.32 0.84
N ALA A 119 15.27 6.70 1.95
CA ALA A 119 15.96 5.57 2.54
C ALA A 119 15.00 4.41 2.79
N SER A 120 15.54 3.20 2.80
CA SER A 120 14.80 1.99 3.14
C SER A 120 15.66 1.09 4.00
N TYR A 121 15.03 0.46 4.99
CA TYR A 121 15.65 -0.55 5.83
C TYR A 121 14.72 -1.76 5.90
N ILE A 122 15.16 -2.87 5.31
CA ILE A 122 14.39 -4.12 5.25
C ILE A 122 15.25 -5.21 5.87
N LYS A 123 14.69 -5.92 6.84
CA LYS A 123 15.38 -6.97 7.59
C LYS A 123 14.42 -8.12 7.86
N HIS A 124 14.93 -9.35 7.78
CA HIS A 124 14.19 -10.52 8.25
C HIS A 124 13.98 -10.45 9.78
N ALA A 125 12.73 -10.50 10.21
CA ALA A 125 12.33 -10.55 11.61
C ALA A 125 11.01 -11.31 11.76
N TYR A 126 10.79 -11.87 12.96
CA TYR A 126 9.54 -12.50 13.38
C TYR A 126 8.90 -11.71 14.53
N ASP A 127 8.80 -10.40 14.34
CA ASP A 127 8.25 -9.49 15.33
C ASP A 127 6.71 -9.39 15.23
N PHE A 128 6.17 -9.34 14.02
CA PHE A 128 4.73 -9.36 13.75
C PHE A 128 4.46 -10.09 12.44
N PHE A 129 3.67 -11.17 12.47
CA PHE A 129 3.38 -11.96 11.27
C PHE A 129 2.09 -12.77 11.42
N LYS A 130 1.49 -13.17 10.29
CA LYS A 130 0.23 -13.95 10.23
C LYS A 130 0.49 -15.34 9.61
N PRO A 131 1.04 -16.30 10.36
CA PRO A 131 1.41 -17.61 9.81
C PRO A 131 0.19 -18.54 9.66
N ASP A 132 -0.87 -18.32 10.44
CA ASP A 132 -2.09 -19.11 10.39
C ASP A 132 -3.05 -18.55 9.33
N LEU A 133 -3.16 -19.23 8.20
CA LEU A 133 -4.03 -18.83 7.09
C LEU A 133 -5.53 -19.05 7.37
N THR A 134 -5.88 -19.62 8.52
CA THR A 134 -7.27 -19.83 8.95
C THR A 134 -7.74 -18.77 9.95
N SER A 135 -6.83 -17.89 10.39
CA SER A 135 -7.09 -16.84 11.36
C SER A 135 -6.69 -15.47 10.83
N GLU A 136 -7.46 -14.44 11.19
CA GLU A 136 -7.09 -13.05 10.94
C GLU A 136 -6.07 -12.52 11.97
N TYR A 137 -5.89 -13.24 13.08
CA TYR A 137 -5.09 -12.79 14.20
C TYR A 137 -3.59 -13.01 13.97
N PRO A 138 -2.75 -11.98 14.22
CA PRO A 138 -1.30 -12.11 14.09
C PRO A 138 -0.67 -12.82 15.29
N VAL A 139 0.49 -13.41 15.05
CA VAL A 139 1.49 -13.73 16.08
C VAL A 139 2.35 -12.49 16.29
N VAL A 140 2.50 -12.07 17.55
CA VAL A 140 3.18 -10.82 17.91
C VAL A 140 4.17 -11.05 19.05
N ASP A 141 5.44 -10.69 18.83
CA ASP A 141 6.42 -10.45 19.88
C ASP A 141 6.55 -8.95 20.10
N GLY A 142 5.72 -8.39 21.00
CA GLY A 142 5.62 -6.95 21.17
C GLY A 142 6.92 -6.26 21.59
N LYS A 143 7.80 -6.95 22.33
CA LYS A 143 9.11 -6.40 22.70
C LYS A 143 10.01 -6.32 21.47
N LEU A 144 10.05 -7.38 20.67
CA LEU A 144 10.82 -7.40 19.43
C LEU A 144 10.26 -6.40 18.41
N SER A 145 8.94 -6.23 18.29
CA SER A 145 8.31 -5.26 17.38
C SER A 145 8.78 -3.83 17.66
N ILE A 146 8.83 -3.43 18.93
CA ILE A 146 9.33 -2.10 19.31
C ILE A 146 10.81 -1.94 18.95
N GLN A 147 11.63 -2.96 19.21
CA GLN A 147 13.06 -2.94 18.88
C GLN A 147 13.31 -2.87 17.37
N CYS A 148 12.59 -3.69 16.59
CA CYS A 148 12.66 -3.69 15.13
C CYS A 148 12.22 -2.34 14.56
N TYR A 149 11.11 -1.78 15.06
CA TYR A 149 10.59 -0.49 14.62
C TYR A 149 11.59 0.65 14.84
N LEU A 150 12.11 0.79 16.06
CA LEU A 150 13.06 1.85 16.39
C LEU A 150 14.38 1.70 15.62
N GLY A 151 14.89 0.47 15.48
CA GLY A 151 16.09 0.21 14.69
C GLY A 151 15.89 0.53 13.20
N ALA A 152 14.72 0.24 12.65
CA ALA A 152 14.37 0.60 11.27
C ALA A 152 14.25 2.12 11.09
N LEU A 153 13.62 2.80 12.05
CA LEU A 153 13.51 4.27 12.07
C LEU A 153 14.90 4.92 12.06
N ASP A 154 15.79 4.52 12.97
CA ASP A 154 17.14 5.07 13.06
C ASP A 154 17.92 4.85 11.75
N ALA A 155 17.87 3.64 11.19
CA ALA A 155 18.57 3.32 9.95
C ALA A 155 18.01 4.09 8.74
N CYS A 156 16.68 4.20 8.62
CA CYS A 156 16.04 5.01 7.59
C CYS A 156 16.40 6.50 7.74
N TYR A 157 16.39 7.03 8.96
CA TYR A 157 16.74 8.42 9.21
C TYR A 157 18.21 8.72 8.85
N GLN A 158 19.14 7.84 9.22
CA GLN A 158 20.55 7.97 8.85
C GLN A 158 20.79 7.85 7.33
N GLY A 159 19.99 7.04 6.65
CA GLY A 159 20.08 6.87 5.20
C GLY A 159 19.40 7.97 4.39
N TYR A 160 18.56 8.80 5.00
CA TYR A 160 17.78 9.83 4.32
C TYR A 160 18.66 11.02 3.97
N ARG A 161 19.05 11.12 2.70
CA ARG A 161 19.94 12.13 2.13
C ARG A 161 19.68 12.32 0.65
#